data_AF-A0AAI9NYZ4-F1
#
_entry.id   AF-A0AAI9NYZ4-F1
#
_cell.length_a   1.000
_cell.length_b   1.000
_cell.length_c   1.000
_cell.angle_alpha   90.00
_cell.angle_beta   90.00
_cell.angle_gamma   90.00
#
_symmetry.space_group_name_H-M   'P 1'
#
loop_
_entity.id
_entity.type
_entity.pdbx_description
1 polymer ?
#
loop_
_entity_poly.entity_id
_entity_poly.type
_entity_poly.pdbx_seq_one_letter_code
_entity_poly.pdbx_strand_id
1 'polypeptide(L)'
;MNKQEYLESIRSRISAMPADDVNRFMDYYSEMIDDRVEDGLSEEEAVADMGSPDAAVEQILEDMPLTKLVKEKIKPKHELKAWEVVLIVLGSPVWIPLLITAAVLLLTLWIVAFALLISFYAVVLSFVVAGIGGLICTIPLFVAHSPYTAVLMLGAALIGVGIAILFVVSVKPVTVGIFKVCKASVNGIKRMFVKEK
;
A
#
# COMPACT_ATOMS: atom_id res chain seq x y z
N MET A 1 -8.03 -26.19 -46.15
CA MET A 1 -8.77 -26.16 -44.87
C MET A 1 -10.22 -26.38 -45.22
N ASN A 2 -10.91 -27.24 -44.47
CA ASN A 2 -12.35 -27.42 -44.65
C ASN A 2 -13.13 -26.30 -43.92
N LYS A 3 -14.44 -26.21 -44.14
CA LYS A 3 -15.30 -25.19 -43.53
C LYS A 3 -15.21 -25.17 -42.00
N GLN A 4 -15.20 -26.34 -41.38
CA GLN A 4 -15.19 -26.47 -39.91
C GLN A 4 -13.89 -25.95 -39.31
N GLU A 5 -12.75 -26.33 -39.89
CA GLU A 5 -11.43 -25.87 -39.49
C GLU A 5 -11.31 -24.34 -39.64
N TYR A 6 -11.87 -23.77 -40.70
CA TYR A 6 -11.86 -22.32 -40.93
C TYR A 6 -12.65 -21.55 -39.85
N LEU A 7 -13.89 -21.94 -39.61
CA LEU A 7 -14.76 -21.29 -38.62
C LEU A 7 -14.24 -21.46 -37.19
N GLU A 8 -13.70 -22.64 -36.84
CA GLU A 8 -13.09 -22.88 -35.53
C GLU A 8 -11.83 -22.00 -35.32
N SER A 9 -11.05 -21.81 -36.38
CA SER A 9 -9.90 -20.91 -36.39
C SER A 9 -10.29 -19.46 -36.11
N ILE A 10 -11.39 -18.97 -36.68
CA ILE A 10 -11.91 -17.63 -36.40
C ILE A 10 -12.44 -17.56 -34.96
N ARG A 11 -13.30 -18.51 -34.56
CA ARG A 11 -13.95 -18.56 -33.24
C ARG A 11 -12.95 -18.53 -32.09
N SER A 12 -11.85 -19.28 -32.20
CA SER A 12 -10.81 -19.32 -31.16
C SER A 12 -10.14 -17.95 -30.97
N ARG A 13 -9.89 -17.22 -32.05
CA ARG A 13 -9.26 -15.88 -32.05
C ARG A 13 -10.20 -14.78 -31.58
N ILE A 14 -11.50 -14.89 -31.84
CA ILE A 14 -12.54 -13.92 -31.42
C ILE A 14 -13.23 -14.29 -30.09
N SER A 15 -12.75 -15.32 -29.38
CA SER A 15 -13.37 -15.82 -28.14
C SER A 15 -13.46 -14.81 -26.99
N ALA A 16 -12.73 -13.69 -27.08
CA ALA A 16 -12.77 -12.59 -26.12
C ALA A 16 -13.97 -11.63 -26.31
N MET A 17 -14.77 -11.83 -27.36
CA MET A 17 -15.93 -11.00 -27.73
C MET A 17 -17.25 -11.52 -27.12
N PRO A 18 -18.34 -10.73 -27.14
CA PRO A 18 -19.63 -11.19 -26.61
C PRO A 18 -20.09 -12.46 -27.35
N ALA A 19 -20.58 -13.46 -26.60
CA ALA A 19 -21.00 -14.74 -27.18
C ALA A 19 -22.07 -14.56 -28.29
N ASP A 20 -22.95 -13.58 -28.14
CA ASP A 20 -23.98 -13.25 -29.14
C ASP A 20 -23.37 -12.72 -30.44
N ASP A 21 -22.35 -11.85 -30.34
CA ASP A 21 -21.66 -11.29 -31.51
C ASP A 21 -20.77 -12.37 -32.17
N VAL A 22 -20.10 -13.23 -31.38
CA VAL A 22 -19.34 -14.39 -31.89
C VAL A 22 -20.23 -15.32 -32.71
N ASN A 23 -21.40 -15.71 -32.19
CA ASN A 23 -22.32 -16.58 -32.91
C ASN A 23 -22.82 -15.92 -34.20
N ARG A 24 -23.19 -14.64 -34.15
CA ARG A 24 -23.62 -13.87 -35.33
C ARG A 24 -22.56 -13.86 -36.44
N PHE A 25 -21.29 -13.65 -36.10
CA PHE A 25 -20.21 -13.70 -37.09
C PHE A 25 -19.99 -15.12 -37.61
N MET A 26 -20.07 -16.14 -36.76
CA MET A 26 -19.94 -17.53 -37.21
C MET A 26 -21.06 -17.92 -38.18
N ASP A 27 -22.29 -17.49 -37.92
CA ASP A 27 -23.44 -17.72 -38.80
C ASP A 27 -23.24 -17.01 -40.15
N TYR A 28 -22.81 -15.74 -40.13
CA TYR A 28 -22.54 -14.96 -41.35
C TYR A 28 -21.46 -15.59 -42.24
N TYR A 29 -20.32 -15.97 -41.66
CA TYR A 29 -19.24 -16.61 -42.42
C TYR A 29 -19.62 -18.04 -42.85
N SER A 30 -20.44 -18.76 -42.08
CA SER A 30 -20.98 -20.04 -42.49
C SER A 30 -21.88 -19.91 -43.72
N GLU A 31 -22.83 -18.97 -43.71
CA GLU A 31 -23.76 -18.70 -44.80
C GLU A 31 -23.00 -18.30 -46.08
N MET A 32 -21.99 -17.44 -45.98
CA MET A 32 -21.16 -17.07 -47.14
C MET A 32 -20.37 -18.25 -47.75
N ILE A 33 -19.96 -19.23 -46.94
CA ILE A 33 -19.31 -20.45 -47.43
C ILE A 33 -20.34 -21.38 -48.04
N ASP A 34 -21.52 -21.51 -47.40
CA ASP A 34 -22.62 -22.35 -47.89
C ASP A 34 -23.12 -21.87 -49.26
N ASP A 35 -23.32 -20.56 -49.46
CA ASP A 35 -23.70 -19.97 -50.74
C ASP A 35 -22.74 -20.35 -51.88
N ARG A 36 -21.43 -20.32 -51.60
CA ARG A 36 -20.38 -20.68 -52.57
C ARG A 36 -20.37 -22.17 -52.89
N VAL A 37 -20.64 -23.01 -51.89
CA VAL A 37 -20.76 -24.45 -52.09
C VAL A 37 -22.01 -24.78 -52.89
N GLU A 38 -23.12 -24.08 -52.66
CA GLU A 38 -24.35 -24.18 -53.47
C GLU A 38 -24.14 -23.73 -54.93
N ASP A 39 -23.28 -22.72 -55.15
CA ASP A 39 -22.86 -22.26 -56.48
C ASP A 39 -21.94 -23.25 -57.22
N GLY A 40 -21.60 -24.39 -56.61
CA GLY A 40 -20.90 -25.51 -57.24
C GLY A 40 -19.40 -25.56 -56.96
N LEU A 41 -18.88 -24.76 -56.03
CA LEU A 41 -17.51 -24.89 -55.54
C LEU A 41 -17.41 -26.02 -54.51
N SER A 42 -16.24 -26.69 -54.47
CA SER A 42 -15.94 -27.56 -53.31
C SER A 42 -15.74 -26.73 -52.04
N GLU A 43 -15.94 -27.32 -50.87
CA GLU A 43 -15.77 -26.61 -49.59
C GLU A 43 -14.38 -25.99 -49.45
N GLU A 44 -13.34 -26.67 -49.95
CA GLU A 44 -11.96 -26.17 -49.91
C GLU A 44 -11.75 -24.97 -50.83
N GLU A 45 -12.42 -24.94 -51.99
CA GLU A 45 -12.36 -23.82 -52.93
C GLU A 45 -13.17 -22.62 -52.42
N ALA A 46 -14.34 -22.87 -51.81
CA ALA A 46 -15.15 -21.84 -51.17
C ALA A 46 -14.39 -21.17 -50.02
N VAL A 47 -13.69 -21.94 -49.18
CA VAL A 47 -12.85 -21.40 -48.10
C VAL A 47 -11.63 -20.66 -48.65
N ALA A 48 -11.05 -21.10 -49.76
CA ALA A 48 -9.92 -20.40 -50.39
C ALA A 48 -10.32 -19.03 -50.96
N ASP A 49 -11.54 -18.90 -51.50
CA ASP A 49 -12.10 -17.64 -52.01
C ASP A 49 -12.40 -16.62 -50.89
N MET A 50 -12.76 -17.12 -49.70
CA MET A 50 -13.02 -16.28 -48.50
C MET A 50 -11.76 -15.63 -47.91
N GLY A 51 -10.56 -16.06 -48.33
CA GLY A 51 -9.29 -15.56 -47.81
C GLY A 51 -8.85 -16.22 -46.49
N SER A 52 -7.80 -15.70 -45.86
CA SER A 52 -7.24 -16.32 -44.65
C SER A 52 -8.11 -16.09 -43.41
N PRO A 53 -8.12 -17.04 -42.43
CA PRO A 53 -8.83 -16.84 -41.17
C PRO A 53 -8.40 -15.57 -40.42
N ASP A 54 -7.12 -15.18 -40.53
CA ASP A 54 -6.61 -13.98 -39.87
C ASP A 54 -7.18 -12.70 -40.49
N ALA A 55 -7.37 -12.67 -41.82
CA ALA A 55 -7.99 -11.53 -42.50
C ALA A 55 -9.48 -11.38 -42.13
N ALA A 56 -10.20 -12.50 -41.98
CA ALA A 56 -11.57 -12.49 -41.51
C ALA A 56 -11.67 -11.95 -40.07
N VAL A 57 -10.74 -12.33 -39.18
CA VAL A 57 -10.68 -11.82 -37.80
C VAL A 57 -10.39 -10.32 -37.78
N GLU A 58 -9.48 -9.83 -38.62
CA GLU A 58 -9.17 -8.41 -38.73
C GLU A 58 -10.40 -7.60 -39.15
N GLN A 59 -11.13 -8.07 -40.17
CA GLN A 59 -12.38 -7.45 -40.62
C GLN A 59 -13.47 -7.44 -39.53
N ILE A 60 -13.64 -8.54 -38.80
CA ILE A 60 -14.58 -8.64 -37.66
C ILE A 60 -14.24 -7.62 -36.56
N LEU A 61 -12.96 -7.40 -36.30
CA LEU A 61 -12.50 -6.46 -35.28
C LEU A 61 -12.63 -5.00 -35.73
N GLU A 62 -12.46 -4.72 -37.03
CA GLU A 62 -12.65 -3.38 -37.61
C GLU A 62 -14.13 -2.97 -37.64
N ASP A 63 -15.03 -3.89 -37.97
CA ASP A 63 -16.47 -3.63 -38.04
C ASP A 63 -17.13 -3.47 -36.66
N MET A 64 -16.42 -3.79 -35.56
CA MET A 64 -16.96 -3.66 -34.22
C MET A 64 -16.76 -2.25 -33.63
N PRO A 65 -17.82 -1.57 -33.14
CA PRO A 65 -17.65 -0.31 -32.44
C PRO A 65 -16.88 -0.52 -31.13
N LEU A 66 -15.72 0.15 -30.99
CA LEU A 66 -14.82 0.10 -29.82
C LEU A 66 -15.53 0.21 -28.47
N THR A 67 -16.66 0.92 -28.41
CA THR A 67 -17.53 1.04 -27.23
C THR A 67 -18.10 -0.30 -26.71
N LYS A 68 -18.27 -1.32 -27.55
CA LYS A 68 -18.76 -2.64 -27.14
C LYS A 68 -17.64 -3.50 -26.54
N LEU A 69 -16.45 -3.50 -27.16
CA LEU A 69 -15.27 -4.21 -26.66
C LEU A 69 -14.83 -3.74 -25.27
N VAL A 70 -14.91 -2.42 -25.03
CA VAL A 70 -14.55 -1.83 -23.73
C VAL A 70 -15.58 -2.15 -22.65
N LYS A 71 -16.89 -2.20 -23.00
CA LYS A 71 -17.94 -2.50 -22.03
C LYS A 71 -17.85 -3.91 -21.45
N GLU A 72 -17.36 -4.88 -22.21
CA GLU A 72 -17.32 -6.27 -21.74
C GLU A 72 -16.08 -6.60 -20.91
N LYS A 73 -14.94 -5.98 -21.23
CA LYS A 73 -13.73 -6.07 -20.39
C LYS A 73 -13.93 -5.47 -18.99
N ILE A 74 -14.98 -4.65 -18.82
CA ILE A 74 -15.33 -3.95 -17.58
C ILE A 74 -16.52 -4.62 -16.86
N LYS A 75 -17.07 -5.76 -17.33
CA LYS A 75 -18.06 -6.50 -16.54
C LYS A 75 -17.39 -6.95 -15.23
N PRO A 76 -17.80 -6.42 -14.05
CA PRO A 76 -17.21 -6.82 -12.80
C PRO A 76 -17.55 -8.29 -12.55
N LYS A 77 -16.51 -9.13 -12.39
CA LYS A 77 -16.61 -10.58 -12.19
C LYS A 77 -17.23 -10.99 -10.83
N HIS A 78 -17.68 -10.01 -10.03
CA HIS A 78 -18.18 -10.22 -8.69
C HIS A 78 -19.42 -9.35 -8.46
N GLU A 79 -20.60 -9.95 -8.53
CA GLU A 79 -21.83 -9.34 -8.06
C GLU A 79 -21.79 -9.33 -6.53
N LEU A 80 -21.44 -8.18 -5.94
CA LEU A 80 -21.55 -7.99 -4.50
C LEU A 80 -23.01 -8.22 -4.11
N LYS A 81 -23.26 -9.18 -3.22
CA LYS A 81 -24.62 -9.49 -2.77
C LYS A 81 -25.21 -8.25 -2.08
N ALA A 82 -26.51 -8.03 -2.22
CA ALA A 82 -27.19 -6.85 -1.68
C ALA A 82 -26.92 -6.60 -0.18
N TRP A 83 -26.77 -7.66 0.63
CA TRP A 83 -26.44 -7.52 2.05
C TRP A 83 -25.04 -6.91 2.29
N GLU A 84 -24.07 -7.23 1.43
CA GLU A 84 -22.69 -6.78 1.50
C GLU A 84 -22.59 -5.31 1.09
N VAL A 85 -23.35 -4.92 0.05
CA VAL A 85 -23.51 -3.52 -0.35
C VAL A 85 -24.19 -2.71 0.76
N VAL A 86 -25.23 -3.25 1.41
CA VAL A 86 -25.91 -2.57 2.54
C VAL A 86 -24.95 -2.39 3.72
N LEU A 87 -24.15 -3.40 4.06
CA LEU A 87 -23.11 -3.28 5.11
C LEU A 87 -22.01 -2.29 4.75
N ILE A 88 -21.59 -2.26 3.49
CA ILE A 88 -20.61 -1.29 3.01
C ILE A 88 -21.20 0.12 3.04
N VAL A 89 -22.48 0.31 2.67
CA VAL A 89 -23.15 1.62 2.70
C VAL A 89 -23.42 2.09 4.12
N LEU A 90 -23.88 1.23 5.03
CA LEU A 90 -24.08 1.57 6.44
C LEU A 90 -22.75 1.74 7.18
N GLY A 91 -21.74 0.97 6.82
CA GLY A 91 -20.41 1.01 7.40
C GLY A 91 -19.54 2.13 6.81
N SER A 92 -19.79 2.56 5.57
CA SER A 92 -19.02 3.61 4.85
C SER A 92 -18.82 4.88 5.67
N PRO A 93 -19.84 5.45 6.34
CA PRO A 93 -19.65 6.61 7.20
C PRO A 93 -18.93 6.31 8.51
N VAL A 94 -18.79 5.04 8.92
CA VAL A 94 -18.12 4.62 10.17
C VAL A 94 -16.63 4.34 9.95
N TRP A 95 -16.22 3.83 8.79
CA TRP A 95 -14.82 3.51 8.51
C TRP A 95 -13.91 4.74 8.50
N ILE A 96 -14.39 5.86 7.95
CA ILE A 96 -13.63 7.12 7.89
C ILE A 96 -13.29 7.66 9.29
N PRO A 97 -14.25 7.91 10.20
CA PRO A 97 -13.94 8.38 11.54
C PRO A 97 -13.14 7.36 12.35
N LEU A 98 -13.35 6.05 12.14
CA LEU A 98 -12.55 5.01 12.79
C LEU A 98 -11.08 5.09 12.38
N LEU A 99 -10.79 5.24 11.08
CA LEU A 99 -9.44 5.38 10.56
C LEU A 99 -8.78 6.66 11.08
N ILE A 100 -9.51 7.79 11.07
CA ILE A 100 -9.04 9.05 11.64
C ILE A 100 -8.70 8.88 13.13
N THR A 101 -9.57 8.24 13.90
CA THR A 101 -9.35 7.99 15.34
C THR A 101 -8.10 7.14 15.55
N ALA A 102 -7.94 6.06 14.80
CA ALA A 102 -6.74 5.22 14.86
C ALA A 102 -5.46 6.01 14.52
N ALA A 103 -5.50 6.86 13.50
CA ALA A 103 -4.37 7.72 13.13
C ALA A 103 -4.02 8.72 14.24
N VAL A 104 -5.02 9.35 14.84
CA VAL A 104 -4.84 10.29 15.96
C VAL A 104 -4.27 9.59 17.19
N LEU A 105 -4.72 8.37 17.51
CA LEU A 105 -4.20 7.59 18.63
C LEU A 105 -2.73 7.22 18.42
N LEU A 106 -2.36 6.79 17.21
CA LEU A 106 -0.96 6.50 16.87
C LEU A 106 -0.08 7.75 16.95
N LEU A 107 -0.59 8.89 16.46
CA LEU A 107 0.12 10.17 16.56
C LEU A 107 0.31 10.59 18.02
N THR A 108 -0.74 10.45 18.83
CA THR A 108 -0.71 10.78 20.27
C THR A 108 0.30 9.91 20.99
N LEU A 109 0.32 8.61 20.72
CA LEU A 109 1.32 7.68 21.27
C LEU A 109 2.75 8.15 20.95
N TRP A 110 2.98 8.59 19.71
CA TRP A 110 4.27 9.12 19.26
C TRP A 110 4.66 10.40 20.01
N ILE A 111 3.73 11.34 20.15
CA ILE A 111 3.96 12.60 20.87
C ILE A 111 4.30 12.31 22.32
N VAL A 112 3.55 11.44 22.99
CA VAL A 112 3.79 11.06 24.39
C VAL A 112 5.15 10.40 24.54
N ALA A 113 5.52 9.47 23.64
CA ALA A 113 6.83 8.82 23.68
C ALA A 113 7.99 9.83 23.53
N PHE A 114 7.88 10.79 22.62
CA PHE A 114 8.89 11.85 22.48
C PHE A 114 8.90 12.82 23.66
N ALA A 115 7.73 13.18 24.19
CA ALA A 115 7.62 14.07 25.36
C ALA A 115 8.28 13.44 26.59
N LEU A 116 8.05 12.14 26.83
CA LEU A 116 8.72 11.39 27.90
C LEU A 116 10.23 11.34 27.68
N LEU A 117 10.68 11.13 26.44
CA LEU A 117 12.10 11.13 26.12
C LEU A 117 12.74 12.49 26.42
N ILE A 118 12.13 13.58 25.96
CA ILE A 118 12.63 14.96 26.18
C ILE A 118 12.63 15.29 27.67
N SER A 119 11.55 14.98 28.38
CA SER A 119 11.44 15.17 29.84
C SER A 119 12.55 14.43 30.58
N PHE A 120 12.81 13.19 30.20
CA PHE A 120 13.89 12.41 30.80
C PHE A 120 15.26 13.05 30.56
N TYR A 121 15.56 13.49 29.34
CA TYR A 121 16.80 14.21 29.05
C TYR A 121 16.91 15.53 29.82
N ALA A 122 15.81 16.26 30.02
CA ALA A 122 15.79 17.48 30.81
C ALA A 122 16.11 17.23 32.29
N VAL A 123 15.62 16.13 32.86
CA VAL A 123 15.96 15.69 34.22
C VAL A 123 17.45 15.38 34.32
N VAL A 124 18.00 14.58 33.39
CA VAL A 124 19.43 14.25 33.37
C VAL A 124 20.29 15.51 33.26
N LEU A 125 19.93 16.45 32.37
CA LEU A 125 20.64 17.70 32.21
C LEU A 125 20.61 18.54 33.50
N SER A 126 19.47 18.57 34.19
CA SER A 126 19.30 19.27 35.46
C SER A 126 20.22 18.70 36.55
N PHE A 127 20.39 17.38 36.63
CA PHE A 127 21.36 16.74 37.52
C PHE A 127 22.80 17.08 37.17
N VAL A 128 23.16 17.16 35.89
CA VAL A 128 24.50 17.57 35.45
C VAL A 128 24.77 19.03 35.85
N VAL A 129 23.83 19.94 35.58
CA VAL A 129 23.97 21.36 35.93
C VAL A 129 24.04 21.55 37.44
N ALA A 130 23.17 20.88 38.20
CA ALA A 130 23.18 20.91 39.66
C ALA A 130 24.48 20.32 40.24
N GLY A 131 24.99 19.24 39.65
CA GLY A 131 26.26 18.63 40.05
C GLY A 131 27.45 19.55 39.82
N ILE A 132 27.57 20.13 38.62
CA ILE A 132 28.66 21.08 38.30
C ILE A 132 28.53 22.35 39.15
N GLY A 133 27.32 22.91 39.25
CA GLY A 133 27.04 24.08 40.08
C GLY A 133 27.37 23.83 41.56
N GLY A 134 27.03 22.65 42.07
CA GLY A 134 27.37 22.22 43.43
C GLY A 134 28.88 22.16 43.67
N LEU A 135 29.66 21.63 42.72
CA LEU A 135 31.13 21.58 42.78
C LEU A 135 31.77 22.99 42.76
N ILE A 136 31.21 23.92 41.99
CA ILE A 136 31.71 25.30 41.95
C ILE A 136 31.38 26.01 43.27
N CYS A 137 30.15 25.84 43.78
CA CYS A 137 29.69 26.45 45.02
C CYS A 137 30.39 25.90 46.27
N THR A 138 30.99 24.71 46.22
CA THR A 138 31.74 24.16 47.36
C THR A 138 32.95 24.99 47.79
N ILE A 139 33.63 25.65 46.84
CA ILE A 139 34.82 26.47 47.13
C ILE A 139 34.49 27.69 48.02
N PRO A 140 33.52 28.57 47.69
CA PRO A 140 33.16 29.69 48.54
C PRO A 140 32.45 29.25 49.83
N LEU A 141 31.70 28.14 49.83
CA LEU A 141 31.05 27.63 51.05
C LEU A 141 32.04 27.13 52.09
N PHE A 142 33.17 26.54 51.65
CA PHE A 142 34.25 26.14 52.54
C PHE A 142 34.86 27.32 53.29
N VAL A 143 34.86 28.51 52.68
CA VAL A 143 35.45 29.74 53.22
C VAL A 143 34.44 30.54 54.05
N ALA A 144 33.14 30.50 53.74
CA ALA A 144 32.14 31.43 54.28
C ALA A 144 31.18 30.86 55.33
N HIS A 145 30.73 29.60 55.23
CA HIS A 145 29.47 29.16 55.87
C HIS A 145 29.51 27.84 56.67
N SER A 146 30.71 27.36 57.05
CA SER A 146 31.04 26.11 57.79
C SER A 146 31.50 24.94 56.89
N PRO A 147 32.57 24.20 57.26
CA PRO A 147 33.13 23.13 56.41
C PRO A 147 32.21 21.92 56.26
N TYR A 148 31.33 21.65 57.21
CA TYR A 148 30.42 20.50 57.20
C TYR A 148 29.39 20.55 56.05
N THR A 149 28.83 21.73 55.77
CA THR A 149 27.87 21.94 54.67
C THR A 149 28.55 21.83 53.31
N ALA A 150 29.81 22.27 53.20
CA ALA A 150 30.58 22.13 51.98
C ALA A 150 30.89 20.67 51.64
N VAL A 151 31.30 19.85 52.63
CA VAL A 151 31.53 18.41 52.41
C VAL A 151 30.24 17.69 52.00
N LEU A 152 29.10 18.03 52.62
CA LEU A 152 27.80 17.46 52.24
C LEU A 152 27.40 17.84 50.81
N MET A 153 27.58 19.10 50.40
CA MET A 153 27.30 19.53 49.02
C MET A 153 28.23 18.84 48.00
N LEU A 154 29.50 18.62 48.35
CA LEU A 154 30.44 17.90 47.49
C LEU A 154 29.98 16.47 47.25
N GLY A 155 29.54 15.77 48.31
CA GLY A 155 28.98 14.43 48.22
C GLY A 155 27.70 14.38 47.37
N ALA A 156 26.77 15.31 47.60
CA ALA A 156 25.54 15.41 46.81
C ALA A 156 25.81 15.69 45.33
N ALA A 157 26.79 16.55 45.03
CA ALA A 157 27.20 16.86 43.66
C ALA A 157 27.81 15.64 42.95
N LEU A 158 28.70 14.90 43.60
CA LEU A 158 29.29 13.67 43.06
C LEU A 158 28.23 12.58 42.80
N ILE A 159 27.28 12.40 43.74
CA ILE A 159 26.17 11.46 43.57
C ILE A 159 25.29 11.88 42.39
N GLY A 160 24.95 13.17 42.28
CA GLY A 160 24.17 13.72 41.16
C GLY A 160 24.83 13.49 39.80
N VAL A 161 26.14 13.74 39.70
CA VAL A 161 26.92 13.49 38.48
C VAL A 161 26.99 11.99 38.18
N GLY A 162 27.21 11.14 39.19
CA GLY A 162 27.25 9.69 39.04
C GLY A 162 25.93 9.11 38.52
N ILE A 163 24.80 9.57 39.07
CA ILE A 163 23.46 9.19 38.62
C ILE A 163 23.21 9.65 37.17
N ALA A 164 23.63 10.87 36.81
CA ALA A 164 23.49 11.36 35.44
C ALA A 164 24.24 10.50 34.42
N ILE A 165 25.47 10.08 34.72
CA ILE A 165 26.27 9.21 33.84
C ILE A 165 25.59 7.85 33.64
N LEU A 166 25.11 7.23 34.72
CA LEU A 166 24.40 5.95 34.65
C LEU A 166 23.15 6.05 33.76
N PHE A 167 22.35 7.12 33.93
CA PHE A 167 21.15 7.31 33.12
C PHE A 167 21.43 7.55 31.64
N VAL A 168 22.51 8.25 31.29
CA VAL A 168 22.90 8.43 29.88
C VAL A 168 23.20 7.09 29.20
N VAL A 169 23.86 6.16 29.91
CA VAL A 169 24.13 4.81 29.39
C VAL A 169 22.84 4.01 29.24
N SER A 170 21.95 4.08 30.23
CA SER A 170 20.67 3.35 30.23
C SER A 170 19.70 3.86 29.16
N VAL A 171 19.70 5.17 28.83
CA VAL A 171 18.72 5.73 27.89
C VAL A 171 19.10 5.54 26.43
N LYS A 172 20.40 5.42 26.09
CA LYS A 172 20.85 5.17 24.71
C LYS A 172 20.11 4.01 24.00
N PRO A 173 19.98 2.80 24.57
CA PRO A 173 19.26 1.72 23.91
C PRO A 173 17.77 2.01 23.76
N VAL A 174 17.15 2.72 24.71
CA VAL A 174 15.73 3.10 24.66
C VAL A 174 15.48 4.08 23.51
N THR A 175 16.32 5.11 23.38
CA THR A 175 16.22 6.08 22.27
C THR A 175 16.40 5.41 20.92
N VAL A 176 17.40 4.54 20.78
CA VAL A 176 17.64 3.78 19.54
C VAL A 176 16.46 2.85 19.23
N GLY A 177 15.86 2.22 20.23
CA GLY A 177 14.66 1.40 20.10
C GLY A 177 13.48 2.19 19.52
N ILE A 178 13.18 3.36 20.10
CA ILE A 178 12.11 4.26 19.63
C ILE A 178 12.37 4.68 18.16
N PHE A 179 13.59 5.10 17.82
CA PHE A 179 13.94 5.47 16.45
C PHE A 179 13.83 4.30 15.46
N LYS A 180 14.20 3.08 15.87
CA LYS A 180 14.07 1.89 15.04
C LYS A 180 12.62 1.56 14.75
N VAL A 181 11.74 1.67 15.75
CA VAL A 181 10.29 1.51 15.58
C VAL A 181 9.74 2.60 14.65
N CYS A 182 10.15 3.87 14.81
CA CYS A 182 9.80 4.96 13.89
C CYS A 182 10.13 4.62 12.44
N LYS A 183 11.39 4.23 12.21
CA LYS A 183 11.89 3.88 10.88
C LYS A 183 11.16 2.67 10.31
N ALA A 184 10.82 1.68 11.15
CA ALA A 184 10.06 0.52 10.74
C ALA A 184 8.62 0.89 10.35
N SER A 185 7.94 1.75 11.12
CA SER A 185 6.59 2.24 10.80
C SER A 185 6.56 3.02 9.49
N VAL A 186 7.50 3.96 9.29
CA VAL A 186 7.61 4.75 8.05
C VAL A 186 7.93 3.86 6.84
N ASN A 187 8.86 2.90 7.00
CA ASN A 187 9.17 1.96 5.93
C ASN A 187 8.02 1.00 5.63
N GLY A 188 7.22 0.63 6.64
CA GLY A 188 6.00 -0.16 6.48
C GLY A 188 4.98 0.58 5.62
N ILE A 189 4.71 1.85 5.94
CA ILE A 189 3.85 2.72 5.14
C ILE A 189 4.39 2.85 3.71
N LYS A 190 5.68 3.15 3.55
CA LYS A 190 6.32 3.25 2.22
C LYS A 190 6.18 1.95 1.41
N ARG A 191 6.33 0.79 2.02
CA ARG A 191 6.16 -0.51 1.34
C ARG A 191 4.73 -0.78 0.90
N MET A 192 3.72 -0.24 1.60
CA MET A 192 2.33 -0.32 1.15
C MET A 192 2.08 0.54 -0.09
N PHE A 193 2.68 1.74 -0.16
CA PHE A 193 2.50 2.64 -1.30
C PHE A 193 3.39 2.33 -2.52
N VAL A 194 4.52 1.64 -2.35
CA VAL A 194 5.48 1.34 -3.43
C VAL A 194 5.22 -0.04 -4.07
N LYS A 195 4.23 -0.80 -3.59
CA LYS A 195 3.91 -2.14 -4.13
C LYS A 195 3.01 -2.17 -5.37
N GLU A 196 2.70 -1.03 -5.98
CA GLU A 196 2.06 -0.97 -7.29
C GLU A 196 3.09 -0.61 -8.36
N LYS A 197 3.71 -1.64 -8.93
CA LYS A 197 4.05 -1.76 -10.35
C LYS A 197 4.40 -3.21 -10.68
#